data_AF-A0A2P5HTX0-F1
#
_entry.id   AF-A0A2P5HTX0-F1
#
_cell.length_a   1.000
_cell.length_b   1.000
_cell.length_c   1.000
_cell.angle_alpha   90.00
_cell.angle_beta   90.00
_cell.angle_gamma   90.00
#
_symmetry.space_group_name_H-M   'P 1'
#
loop_
_entity.id
_entity.type
_entity.pdbx_description
1 polymer ?
#
loop_
_entity_poly.entity_id
_entity_poly.type
_entity_poly.pdbx_seq_one_letter_code
_entity_poly.pdbx_strand_id
1 'polypeptide(L)'
;MGIIYIVHVVNNTSETVHYKNLESGHEVTVPPKDKHQENNDWIPSSTYKLDPVPKKSSSKVIRITVGDHAPFQLSDDRWKLSFVDFPDGDTREGVERRLGDFNGGEKLVLRVDGLRNEETRVAATVYKVDDPLRVEAGYVVASTLFSLATVVTLVLMAVFL
;
A
#
# COMPACT_ATOMS: atom_id res chain seq x y z
N MET A 1 22.25 -2.21 9.59
CA MET A 1 20.80 -2.39 9.81
C MET A 1 20.11 -2.15 8.49
N GLY A 2 19.35 -3.13 7.98
CA GLY A 2 18.62 -2.99 6.73
C GLY A 2 17.42 -2.02 6.88
N ILE A 3 17.03 -1.38 5.79
CA ILE A 3 15.84 -0.52 5.69
C ILE A 3 14.82 -1.25 4.82
N ILE A 4 13.54 -1.20 5.16
CA ILE A 4 12.46 -1.71 4.30
C ILE A 4 12.08 -0.61 3.31
N TYR A 5 11.82 -0.98 2.05
CA TYR A 5 11.42 -0.06 1.01
C TYR A 5 10.06 -0.43 0.44
N ILE A 6 9.17 0.55 0.23
CA ILE A 6 8.08 0.42 -0.73
C ILE A 6 8.64 0.77 -2.09
N VAL A 7 8.49 -0.13 -3.06
CA VAL A 7 9.04 0.03 -4.42
C VAL A 7 8.00 0.28 -5.50
N HIS A 8 6.78 -0.18 -5.26
CA HIS A 8 5.61 0.11 -6.10
C HIS A 8 4.36 0.22 -5.24
N VAL A 9 3.43 1.05 -5.70
CA VAL A 9 2.06 1.13 -5.21
C VAL A 9 1.14 0.68 -6.34
N VAL A 10 0.26 -0.29 -6.07
CA VAL A 10 -0.66 -0.90 -7.02
C VAL A 10 -2.09 -0.64 -6.55
N ASN A 11 -2.94 -0.15 -7.44
CA ASN A 11 -4.32 0.22 -7.14
C ASN A 11 -5.30 -0.72 -7.85
N ASN A 12 -5.86 -1.65 -7.10
CA ASN A 12 -6.94 -2.54 -7.52
C ASN A 12 -8.28 -2.13 -6.88
N THR A 13 -8.48 -0.82 -6.68
CA THR A 13 -9.74 -0.23 -6.21
C THR A 13 -10.44 0.52 -7.36
N SER A 14 -11.72 0.88 -7.17
CA SER A 14 -12.48 1.74 -8.08
C SER A 14 -12.23 3.24 -7.86
N GLU A 15 -11.36 3.60 -6.90
CA GLU A 15 -11.07 4.98 -6.51
C GLU A 15 -9.57 5.29 -6.70
N THR A 16 -9.20 6.56 -6.69
CA THR A 16 -7.79 6.97 -6.81
C THR A 16 -7.05 6.64 -5.52
N VAL A 17 -5.83 6.11 -5.62
CA VAL A 17 -4.94 5.91 -4.46
C VAL A 17 -3.89 7.01 -4.45
N HIS A 18 -3.80 7.74 -3.35
CA HIS A 18 -2.75 8.71 -3.08
C HIS A 18 -1.78 8.14 -2.05
N TYR A 19 -0.50 8.12 -2.38
CA TYR A 19 0.58 7.71 -1.51
C TYR A 19 1.48 8.91 -1.22
N LYS A 20 1.81 9.14 0.05
CA LYS A 20 2.68 10.23 0.50
C LYS A 20 3.59 9.79 1.64
N ASN A 21 4.88 9.74 1.40
CA ASN A 21 5.89 9.47 2.41
C ASN A 21 6.35 10.78 3.08
N LEU A 22 6.03 10.96 4.36
CA LEU A 22 6.40 12.16 5.11
C LEU A 22 7.90 12.23 5.48
N GLU A 23 8.64 11.13 5.33
CA GLU A 23 10.09 11.09 5.55
C GLU A 23 10.89 11.49 4.33
N SER A 24 10.60 10.87 3.17
CA SER A 24 11.31 11.15 1.93
C SER A 24 10.71 12.31 1.13
N GLY A 25 9.48 12.73 1.45
CA GLY A 25 8.71 13.68 0.65
C GLY A 25 8.20 13.10 -0.68
N HIS A 26 8.35 11.79 -0.91
CA HIS A 26 7.86 11.16 -2.12
C HIS A 26 6.33 11.06 -2.12
N GLU A 27 5.73 11.49 -3.23
CA GLU A 27 4.30 11.37 -3.47
C GLU A 27 4.04 10.68 -4.81
N VAL A 28 3.00 9.85 -4.88
CA VAL A 28 2.47 9.29 -6.12
C VAL A 28 0.95 9.17 -6.04
N THR A 29 0.30 9.42 -7.17
CA THR A 29 -1.13 9.19 -7.35
C THR A 29 -1.31 8.08 -8.39
N VAL A 30 -2.03 7.03 -8.01
CA VAL A 30 -2.30 5.86 -8.86
C VAL A 30 -3.78 5.86 -9.21
N PRO A 31 -4.15 5.95 -10.51
CA PRO A 31 -5.55 6.06 -10.92
C PRO A 31 -6.35 4.81 -10.53
N PRO A 32 -7.69 4.90 -10.44
CA PRO A 32 -8.55 3.76 -10.19
C PRO A 32 -8.40 2.71 -11.30
N LYS A 33 -8.71 1.46 -10.97
CA LYS A 33 -8.86 0.40 -11.96
C LYS A 33 -10.16 0.61 -12.72
N ASP A 34 -10.07 0.81 -14.03
CA ASP A 34 -11.25 0.99 -14.87
C ASP A 34 -11.89 -0.35 -15.28
N LYS A 35 -13.14 -0.30 -15.76
CA LYS A 35 -13.90 -1.50 -16.19
C LYS A 35 -13.30 -2.23 -17.39
N HIS A 36 -12.55 -1.54 -18.25
CA HIS A 36 -11.89 -2.18 -19.40
C HIS A 36 -10.65 -2.97 -18.94
N GLN A 37 -9.98 -2.50 -17.89
CA GLN A 37 -8.83 -3.13 -17.26
C GLN A 37 -9.20 -4.39 -16.46
N GLU A 38 -10.42 -4.47 -15.93
CA GLU A 38 -10.93 -5.70 -15.31
C GLU A 38 -10.86 -6.92 -16.24
N ASN A 39 -11.00 -6.72 -17.55
CA ASN A 39 -11.01 -7.81 -18.53
C ASN A 39 -9.62 -8.25 -19.01
N ASN A 40 -8.59 -7.41 -18.80
CA ASN A 40 -7.24 -7.65 -19.30
C ASN A 40 -6.22 -7.95 -18.18
N ASP A 41 -6.69 -8.11 -16.94
CA ASP A 41 -5.86 -8.31 -15.75
C ASP A 41 -4.81 -7.22 -15.52
N TRP A 42 -4.99 -6.03 -16.11
CA TRP A 42 -4.10 -4.90 -15.90
C TRP A 42 -4.52 -4.15 -14.64
N ILE A 43 -3.54 -3.82 -13.80
CA ILE A 43 -3.76 -3.10 -12.56
C ILE A 43 -2.89 -1.84 -12.58
N PRO A 44 -3.48 -0.64 -12.42
CA PRO A 44 -2.74 0.60 -12.29
C PRO A 44 -1.65 0.51 -11.21
N SER A 45 -0.50 1.11 -11.50
CA SER A 45 0.68 1.05 -10.64
C SER A 45 1.55 2.29 -10.74
N SER A 46 2.28 2.59 -9.67
CA SER A 46 3.34 3.59 -9.70
C SER A 46 4.55 3.11 -10.49
N THR A 47 5.39 4.06 -10.89
CA THR A 47 6.76 3.77 -11.33
C THR A 47 7.58 3.16 -10.19
N TYR A 48 8.62 2.39 -10.53
CA TYR A 48 9.54 1.83 -9.55
C TYR A 48 10.33 2.94 -8.87
N LYS A 49 10.33 2.96 -7.53
CA LYS A 49 11.20 3.84 -6.76
C LYS A 49 11.50 3.24 -5.39
N LEU A 50 12.77 3.16 -5.02
CA LEU A 50 13.16 2.80 -3.66
C LEU A 50 12.74 3.90 -2.69
N ASP A 51 11.62 3.73 -1.99
CA ASP A 51 11.12 4.68 -1.02
C ASP A 51 11.17 4.07 0.39
N PRO A 52 12.01 4.59 1.31
CA PRO A 52 12.23 3.97 2.61
C PRO A 52 10.98 4.10 3.49
N VAL A 53 10.60 3.00 4.16
CA VAL A 53 9.53 3.03 5.16
C VAL A 53 10.04 3.75 6.41
N PRO A 54 9.35 4.80 6.87
CA PRO A 54 9.75 5.53 8.06
C PRO A 54 9.69 4.67 9.31
N LYS A 55 10.66 4.85 10.21
CA LYS A 55 10.61 4.22 11.54
C LYS A 55 9.54 4.87 12.39
N LYS A 56 8.76 4.08 13.14
CA LYS A 56 7.75 4.56 14.09
C LYS A 56 8.31 5.58 15.08
N SER A 57 9.57 5.42 15.49
CA SER A 57 10.27 6.34 16.40
C SER A 57 10.55 7.73 15.81
N SER A 58 10.49 7.92 14.48
CA SER A 58 10.77 9.21 13.84
C SER A 58 9.54 10.14 13.79
N SER A 59 8.37 9.69 14.26
CA SER A 59 7.06 10.37 14.13
C SER A 59 6.60 10.61 12.69
N LYS A 60 7.36 10.14 11.71
CA LYS A 60 7.00 10.20 10.29
C LYS A 60 6.35 8.90 9.88
N VAL A 61 5.47 8.98 8.89
CA VAL A 61 4.71 7.86 8.36
C VAL A 61 4.57 8.00 6.85
N ILE A 62 4.25 6.90 6.18
CA ILE A 62 3.65 6.96 4.86
C ILE A 62 2.13 7.07 5.07
N ARG A 63 1.50 8.07 4.45
CA ARG A 63 0.04 8.19 4.38
C ARG A 63 -0.44 7.61 3.07
N ILE A 64 -1.48 6.79 3.15
CA ILE A 64 -2.16 6.27 1.97
C ILE A 64 -3.64 6.64 2.10
N THR A 65 -4.14 7.33 1.09
CA THR A 65 -5.55 7.74 0.98
C THR A 65 -6.15 7.04 -0.23
N VAL A 66 -7.37 6.54 -0.09
CA VAL A 66 -8.20 6.04 -1.19
C VAL A 66 -9.32 7.04 -1.37
N GLY A 67 -9.53 7.56 -2.57
CA GLY A 67 -10.54 8.59 -2.84
C GLY A 67 -10.41 9.82 -1.93
N ASP A 68 -11.55 10.23 -1.36
CA ASP A 68 -11.65 11.35 -0.43
C ASP A 68 -11.69 10.92 1.05
N HIS A 69 -11.32 9.67 1.34
CA HIS A 69 -11.51 9.08 2.65
C HIS A 69 -10.34 9.32 3.62
N ALA A 70 -10.53 8.96 4.89
CA ALA A 70 -9.48 9.06 5.90
C ALA A 70 -8.21 8.25 5.52
N PRO A 71 -6.99 8.82 5.69
CA PRO A 71 -5.76 8.12 5.35
C PRO A 71 -5.43 7.05 6.39
N PHE A 72 -4.92 5.91 5.91
CA PHE A 72 -4.21 4.96 6.76
C PHE A 72 -2.71 5.24 6.74
N GLN A 73 -2.04 4.91 7.85
CA GLN A 73 -0.64 5.24 8.06
C GLN A 73 0.21 3.97 8.12
N LEU A 74 1.34 3.98 7.41
CA LEU A 74 2.30 2.90 7.38
C LEU A 74 3.62 3.34 8.03
N SER A 75 4.15 2.49 8.92
CA SER A 75 5.45 2.70 9.55
C SER A 75 6.13 1.36 9.90
N ASP A 76 7.43 1.43 10.16
CA ASP A 76 8.26 0.30 10.59
C ASP A 76 8.64 0.40 12.08
N ASP A 77 8.46 -0.68 12.84
CA ASP A 77 9.04 -0.82 14.18
C ASP A 77 9.98 -2.04 14.25
N ARG A 78 11.27 -1.82 13.92
CA ARG A 78 12.31 -2.86 13.93
C ARG A 78 11.96 -4.03 12.99
N TRP A 79 11.67 -3.70 11.74
CA TRP A 79 11.25 -4.63 10.68
C TRP A 79 9.89 -5.29 10.93
N LYS A 80 9.04 -4.63 11.70
CA LYS A 80 7.65 -5.00 11.93
C LYS A 80 6.79 -3.93 11.30
N LEU A 81 6.21 -4.27 10.16
CA LEU A 81 5.43 -3.31 9.38
C LEU A 81 4.01 -3.28 9.94
N SER A 82 3.49 -2.09 10.24
CA SER A 82 2.14 -1.89 10.77
C SER A 82 1.39 -0.84 9.97
N PHE A 83 0.09 -1.08 9.78
CA PHE A 83 -0.86 -0.03 9.44
C PHE A 83 -1.54 0.51 10.69
N VAL A 84 -1.84 1.79 10.69
CA VAL A 84 -2.76 2.42 11.64
C VAL A 84 -3.90 3.02 10.83
N ASP A 85 -5.10 2.47 10.99
CA ASP A 85 -6.34 3.07 10.46
C ASP A 85 -6.92 4.03 11.52
N PHE A 86 -7.63 5.08 11.08
CA PHE A 86 -8.28 6.05 11.97
C PHE A 86 -9.78 6.05 11.67
N PRO A 87 -10.52 5.06 12.19
CA PRO A 87 -11.89 4.78 11.77
C PRO A 87 -12.86 5.95 11.99
N ASP A 88 -12.67 6.81 12.99
CA ASP A 88 -13.63 7.90 13.23
C ASP A 88 -13.13 9.30 12.81
N GLY A 89 -11.93 9.43 12.22
CA GLY A 89 -11.29 10.72 11.88
C GLY A 89 -10.97 11.65 13.09
N ASP A 90 -11.69 11.48 14.19
CA ASP A 90 -11.75 12.31 15.40
C ASP A 90 -11.21 11.57 16.63
N THR A 91 -11.18 10.23 16.59
CA THR A 91 -10.55 9.41 17.63
C THR A 91 -9.03 9.39 17.42
N ARG A 92 -8.29 9.91 18.40
CA ARG A 92 -6.82 9.84 18.45
C ARG A 92 -6.28 8.41 18.64
N GLU A 93 -7.17 7.42 18.78
CA GLU A 93 -6.85 6.00 18.94
C GLU A 93 -7.08 5.28 17.61
N GLY A 94 -6.08 5.36 16.72
CA GLY A 94 -6.08 4.53 15.52
C GLY A 94 -5.89 3.05 15.86
N VAL A 95 -6.44 2.14 15.06
CA VAL A 95 -6.24 0.70 15.27
C VAL A 95 -4.99 0.26 14.53
N GLU A 96 -3.96 -0.12 15.30
CA GLU A 96 -2.74 -0.67 14.75
C GLU A 96 -2.93 -2.13 14.34
N ARG A 97 -2.63 -2.45 13.08
CA ARG A 97 -2.65 -3.80 12.53
C ARG A 97 -1.29 -4.16 11.95
N ARG A 98 -0.71 -5.25 12.45
CA ARG A 98 0.58 -5.76 11.99
C ARG A 98 0.42 -6.48 10.66
N LEU A 99 1.22 -6.10 9.68
CA LEU A 99 1.27 -6.77 8.38
C LEU A 99 2.23 -7.95 8.38
N GLY A 100 3.38 -7.83 9.03
CA GLY A 100 4.36 -8.90 9.01
C GLY A 100 5.68 -8.54 9.64
N ASP A 101 6.53 -9.55 9.68
CA ASP A 101 7.88 -9.49 10.23
C ASP A 101 8.89 -9.72 9.11
N PHE A 102 9.86 -8.82 9.04
CA PHE A 102 10.87 -8.75 8.00
C PHE A 102 12.28 -8.77 8.62
N ASN A 103 13.30 -8.96 7.79
CA ASN A 103 14.70 -9.04 8.22
C ASN A 103 15.49 -7.75 7.95
N GLY A 104 14.88 -6.77 7.28
CA GLY A 104 15.49 -5.53 6.83
C GLY A 104 16.17 -5.66 5.47
N GLY A 105 16.03 -4.62 4.65
CA GLY A 105 16.54 -4.60 3.26
C GLY A 105 15.53 -5.06 2.22
N GLU A 106 14.34 -5.50 2.64
CA GLU A 106 13.29 -5.94 1.73
C GLU A 106 12.75 -4.80 0.87
N LYS A 107 12.47 -5.13 -0.39
CA LYS A 107 11.69 -4.31 -1.31
C LYS A 107 10.29 -4.87 -1.35
N LEU A 108 9.30 -4.02 -1.13
CA LEU A 108 7.90 -4.40 -1.02
C LEU A 108 7.05 -3.67 -2.05
N VAL A 109 6.10 -4.39 -2.63
CA VAL A 109 5.02 -3.82 -3.45
C VAL A 109 3.80 -3.68 -2.54
N LEU A 110 3.26 -2.47 -2.42
CA LEU A 110 2.01 -2.21 -1.73
C LEU A 110 0.85 -2.33 -2.73
N ARG A 111 -0.08 -3.22 -2.50
CA ARG A 111 -1.33 -3.35 -3.26
C ARG A 111 -2.50 -2.94 -2.39
N VAL A 112 -3.39 -2.13 -2.96
CA VAL A 112 -4.66 -1.72 -2.34
C VAL A 112 -5.80 -2.31 -3.15
N ASP A 113 -6.70 -3.03 -2.50
CA ASP A 113 -7.83 -3.74 -3.10
C ASP A 113 -9.16 -3.19 -2.56
N GLY A 114 -10.11 -2.92 -3.46
CA GLY A 114 -11.48 -2.59 -3.06
C GLY A 114 -12.26 -3.86 -2.72
N LEU A 115 -13.05 -3.85 -1.65
CA LEU A 115 -13.86 -5.01 -1.27
C LEU A 115 -15.27 -4.87 -1.83
N ARG A 116 -15.67 -5.83 -2.69
CA ARG A 116 -16.92 -5.78 -3.46
C ARG A 116 -18.22 -5.74 -2.64
N ASN A 117 -18.18 -5.97 -1.33
CA ASN A 117 -19.37 -6.13 -0.49
C ASN A 117 -19.61 -4.98 0.50
N GLU A 118 -18.68 -4.03 0.64
CA GLU A 118 -18.83 -2.91 1.56
C GLU A 118 -18.16 -1.67 0.93
N GLU A 119 -18.96 -0.65 0.59
CA GLU A 119 -18.53 0.59 -0.09
C GLU A 119 -17.45 1.37 0.70
N THR A 120 -17.16 0.97 1.94
CA THR A 120 -16.27 1.65 2.87
C THR A 120 -15.12 0.77 3.35
N ARG A 121 -14.78 -0.34 2.68
CA ARG A 121 -13.62 -1.15 3.09
C ARG A 121 -12.65 -1.44 1.97
N VAL A 122 -11.38 -1.15 2.25
CA VAL A 122 -10.25 -1.52 1.40
C VAL A 122 -9.36 -2.52 2.14
N ALA A 123 -8.70 -3.37 1.37
CA ALA A 123 -7.65 -4.22 1.87
C ALA A 123 -6.30 -3.71 1.38
N ALA A 124 -5.30 -3.73 2.26
CA ALA A 124 -3.91 -3.55 1.84
C ALA A 124 -3.16 -4.87 1.97
N THR A 125 -2.40 -5.20 0.92
CA THR A 125 -1.53 -6.38 0.84
C THR A 125 -0.13 -5.92 0.48
N VAL A 126 0.90 -6.51 1.09
CA VAL A 126 2.29 -6.28 0.71
C VAL A 126 2.91 -7.54 0.10
N TYR A 127 3.66 -7.38 -0.99
CA TYR A 127 4.40 -8.46 -1.62
C TYR A 127 5.90 -8.18 -1.53
N LYS A 128 6.68 -9.18 -1.13
CA LYS A 128 8.14 -9.08 -1.23
C LYS A 128 8.54 -9.28 -2.69
N VAL A 129 9.45 -8.44 -3.16
CA VAL A 129 10.05 -8.55 -4.49
C VAL A 129 11.57 -8.52 -4.40
N ASP A 130 12.21 -9.36 -5.18
CA ASP A 130 13.66 -9.33 -5.32
C ASP A 130 14.06 -8.35 -6.46
N ASP A 131 13.28 -8.38 -7.55
CA ASP A 131 13.44 -7.55 -8.74
C ASP A 131 12.28 -6.57 -8.96
N PRO A 132 12.50 -5.42 -9.63
CA PRO A 132 11.44 -4.51 -10.04
C PRO A 132 10.34 -5.21 -10.85
N LEU A 133 9.08 -4.85 -10.61
CA LEU A 133 7.99 -5.33 -11.45
C LEU A 133 8.11 -4.71 -12.84
N ARG A 134 7.85 -5.51 -13.88
CA ARG A 134 7.66 -4.97 -15.22
C ARG A 134 6.37 -4.16 -15.25
N VAL A 135 6.52 -2.85 -15.40
CA VAL A 135 5.42 -1.90 -15.54
C VAL A 135 5.36 -1.46 -17.00
N GLU A 136 4.21 -1.66 -17.65
CA GLU A 136 3.96 -1.19 -19.01
C GLU A 136 2.93 -0.06 -18.96
N ALA A 137 3.31 1.13 -19.44
CA ALA A 137 2.46 2.31 -19.47
C ALA A 137 1.76 2.68 -18.12
N GLY A 138 2.38 2.34 -16.99
CA GLY A 138 1.81 2.57 -15.65
C GLY A 138 0.96 1.41 -15.11
N TYR A 139 0.99 0.25 -15.75
CA TYR A 139 0.21 -0.92 -15.35
C TYR A 139 1.10 -2.13 -15.06
N VAL A 140 0.66 -2.96 -14.11
CA VAL A 140 1.19 -4.32 -13.89
C VAL A 140 0.14 -5.35 -14.25
N VAL A 141 0.56 -6.49 -14.79
CA VAL A 141 -0.34 -7.63 -15.02
C VAL A 141 -0.55 -8.38 -13.69
N ALA A 142 -1.79 -8.72 -13.36
CA ALA A 142 -2.14 -9.38 -12.10
C ALA A 142 -1.39 -10.70 -11.88
N SER A 143 -1.16 -11.47 -12.94
CA SER A 143 -0.38 -12.72 -12.92
C SER A 143 1.03 -12.54 -12.37
N THR A 144 1.66 -11.40 -12.65
CA THR A 144 2.98 -11.06 -12.11
C THR A 144 2.93 -10.97 -10.58
N LEU A 145 1.87 -10.38 -10.02
CA LEU A 145 1.71 -10.27 -8.56
C LEU A 145 1.44 -11.62 -7.90
N PHE A 146 0.67 -12.51 -8.55
CA PHE A 146 0.40 -13.85 -8.03
C PHE A 146 1.65 -14.74 -7.98
N SER A 147 2.63 -14.49 -8.84
CA SER A 147 3.90 -15.22 -8.86
C SER A 147 4.88 -14.79 -7.76
N LEU A 148 4.60 -13.69 -7.04
CA LEU A 148 5.47 -13.18 -5.99
C LEU A 148 5.33 -13.99 -4.70
N ALA A 149 6.43 -14.10 -3.96
CA ALA A 149 6.40 -14.58 -2.59
C ALA A 149 5.53 -13.62 -1.75
N THR A 150 4.29 -14.04 -1.48
CA THR A 150 3.36 -13.27 -0.68
C THR A 150 3.83 -13.31 0.77
N VAL A 151 4.47 -12.24 1.25
CA VAL A 151 4.62 -12.03 2.70
C VAL A 151 3.35 -11.31 3.18
N VAL A 152 2.32 -12.14 3.36
CA VAL A 152 1.32 -12.17 4.44
C VAL A 152 0.58 -10.87 4.82
N THR A 153 -0.73 -11.05 4.96
CA THR A 153 -1.73 -10.23 5.68
C THR A 153 -2.57 -9.30 4.81
N LEU A 154 -3.85 -9.67 4.68
CA LEU A 154 -4.95 -8.80 4.29
C LEU A 154 -5.35 -7.98 5.52
N VAL A 155 -5.10 -6.67 5.50
CA VAL A 155 -5.62 -5.76 6.52
C VAL A 155 -6.88 -5.12 6.00
N LEU A 156 -8.03 -5.51 6.57
CA LEU A 156 -9.31 -4.85 6.35
C LEU A 156 -9.29 -3.48 7.04
N MET A 157 -9.31 -2.43 6.24
CA MET A 157 -9.40 -1.06 6.73
C MET A 157 -10.80 -0.55 6.46
N ALA A 158 -11.42 0.00 7.49
CA ALA A 158 -12.64 0.75 7.33
C ALA A 158 -12.26 2.18 6.94
N VAL A 159 -12.91 2.65 5.90
CA VAL A 159 -12.60 3.84 5.15
C VAL A 159 -13.88 4.68 5.24
N PHE A 160 -13.84 5.69 6.11
CA PHE A 160 -14.98 6.54 6.41
C PHE A 160 -14.75 7.94 5.82
N LEU A 161 -15.85 8.57 5.41
CA LEU A 161 -15.94 9.93 4.86
C LEU A 161 -15.80 11.00 5.94
#